data_AF-A0A2M8CJC6-F1
#
_entry.id   AF-A0A2M8CJC6-F1
#
_cell.length_a   1.000
_cell.length_b   1.000
_cell.length_c   1.000
_cell.angle_alpha   90.00
_cell.angle_beta   90.00
_cell.angle_gamma   90.00
#
_symmetry.space_group_name_H-M   'P 1'
#
loop_
_entity.id
_entity.type
_entity.pdbx_description
1 polymer ?
#
loop_
_entity_poly.entity_id
_entity_poly.type
_entity_poly.pdbx_seq_one_letter_code
_entity_poly.pdbx_strand_id
1 'polypeptide(L)' 'LSVQISKLQEAGYIEVKKSFKGNYPHTECRVTDAGKNEFENYLIQLKQLLNLE' A
#
# COMPACT_ATOMS: atom_id res chain seq x y z
N LEU A 1 -11.69 -2.14 -3.84
CA LEU A 1 -10.44 -1.39 -3.63
C LEU A 1 -10.53 -0.29 -2.56
N SER A 2 -11.58 0.54 -2.53
CA SER A 2 -11.65 1.72 -1.61
C SER A 2 -11.40 1.39 -0.13
N VAL A 3 -12.05 0.37 0.43
CA VAL A 3 -11.86 -0.03 1.84
C VAL A 3 -10.42 -0.48 2.14
N GLN A 4 -9.77 -1.16 1.20
CA GLN A 4 -8.39 -1.62 1.38
C GLN A 4 -7.41 -0.45 1.35
N ILE A 5 -7.61 0.50 0.43
CA ILE A 5 -6.83 1.74 0.34
C ILE A 5 -6.96 2.53 1.65
N SER A 6 -8.17 2.69 2.18
CA SER A 6 -8.38 3.38 3.47
C SER A 6 -7.65 2.68 4.62
N LYS A 7 -7.75 1.35 4.72
CA LYS A 7 -7.05 0.58 5.77
C LYS A 7 -5.54 0.69 5.69
N LEU A 8 -4.98 0.62 4.48
CA LEU A 8 -3.54 0.76 4.26
C LEU A 8 -3.06 2.18 4.57
N GLN A 9 -3.89 3.20 4.29
CA GLN A 9 -3.59 4.58 4.64
C GLN A 9 -3.65 4.79 6.16
N GLU A 10 -4.68 4.28 6.83
CA GLU A 10 -4.83 4.33 8.29
C GLU A 10 -3.65 3.62 9.00
N ALA A 11 -3.16 2.52 8.43
CA ALA A 11 -1.97 1.82 8.91
C ALA A 11 -0.65 2.53 8.56
N GLY A 12 -0.68 3.61 7.76
CA GLY A 12 0.50 4.38 7.36
C GLY A 12 1.37 3.71 6.28
N TYR A 13 0.88 2.66 5.62
CA TYR A 13 1.61 1.93 4.58
C TYR A 13 1.52 2.61 3.20
N ILE A 14 0.48 3.42 2.97
CA ILE A 14 0.33 4.21 1.75
C ILE A 14 -0.11 5.64 2.07
N GLU A 15 0.30 6.57 1.22
CA GLU A 15 -0.23 7.92 1.15
C GLU A 15 -1.26 8.00 0.01
N VAL A 16 -2.40 8.64 0.28
CA VAL A 16 -3.42 8.88 -0.75
C VAL A 16 -3.60 10.38 -0.93
N LYS A 17 -3.39 10.85 -2.15
CA LYS A 17 -3.59 12.24 -2.54
C LYS A 17 -4.76 12.35 -3.50
N LYS A 18 -5.81 13.05 -3.07
CA LYS A 18 -6.94 13.40 -3.93
C LYS A 18 -6.67 14.76 -4.58
N SER A 19 -6.80 14.81 -5.89
CA SER A 19 -6.57 15.99 -6.71
C SER A 19 -7.56 16.02 -7.87
N PHE A 20 -7.52 17.07 -8.66
CA PHE A 20 -8.24 17.16 -9.93
C PHE A 20 -7.24 17.34 -11.05
N LYS A 21 -7.37 16.55 -12.11
CA LYS A 21 -6.59 16.71 -13.34
C LYS A 21 -7.53 17.31 -14.38
N GLY A 22 -7.53 18.65 -14.48
CA GLY A 22 -8.58 19.39 -15.18
C GLY A 22 -9.91 19.27 -14.45
N ASN A 23 -10.95 18.82 -15.15
CA ASN A 23 -12.30 18.65 -14.57
C ASN A 23 -12.56 17.22 -14.04
N TYR A 24 -11.54 16.35 -13.99
CA TYR A 24 -11.70 14.96 -13.56
C TYR A 24 -11.06 14.72 -12.18
N PRO A 25 -11.75 14.02 -11.26
CA PRO A 25 -11.18 13.63 -9.99
C PRO A 25 -10.05 12.61 -10.21
N HIS A 26 -8.92 12.83 -9.56
CA HIS A 26 -7.74 12.01 -9.65
C HIS A 26 -7.26 11.63 -8.25
N THR A 27 -7.10 10.33 -8.00
CA THR A 27 -6.58 9.81 -6.75
C THR A 27 -5.23 9.15 -7.02
N GLU A 28 -4.19 9.73 -6.47
CA GLU A 28 -2.83 9.18 -6.52
C GLU A 28 -2.57 8.42 -5.21
N CYS A 29 -1.99 7.22 -5.32
CA CYS A 29 -1.62 6.39 -4.18
C CYS A 29 -0.12 6.11 -4.26
N ARG A 30 0.60 6.32 -3.16
CA ARG A 30 2.04 6.07 -3.06
C ARG A 30 2.34 5.17 -1.87
N VAL A 31 3.21 4.18 -2.06
CA VAL A 31 3.67 3.33 -0.94
C VAL A 31 4.70 4.10 -0.12
N THR A 32 4.52 4.12 1.20
CA THR A 32 5.47 4.73 2.14
C THR A 32 6.66 3.80 2.37
N ASP A 33 7.74 4.30 2.95
CA ASP A 33 8.87 3.44 3.29
C ASP A 33 8.51 2.43 4.40
N ALA A 34 7.62 2.80 5.32
CA ALA A 34 7.03 1.86 6.28
C ALA A 34 6.25 0.74 5.58
N GLY A 35 5.43 1.09 4.58
CA GLY A 35 4.67 0.12 3.79
C GLY A 35 5.56 -0.81 2.97
N LYS A 36 6.69 -0.33 2.44
CA LYS A 36 7.67 -1.19 1.75
C LYS A 36 8.31 -2.19 2.71
N ASN A 37 8.79 -1.72 3.85
CA ASN A 37 9.44 -2.60 4.84
C ASN A 37 8.49 -3.69 5.33
N GLU A 38 7.23 -3.34 5.61
CA GLU A 38 6.26 -4.34 6.08
C GLU A 38 5.84 -5.31 4.99
N PHE A 39 5.81 -4.85 3.73
CA PHE A 39 5.61 -5.73 2.60
C PHE A 39 6.77 -6.72 2.41
N GLU A 40 8.02 -6.28 2.57
CA GLU A 40 9.19 -7.17 2.55
C GLU A 40 9.12 -8.20 3.67
N ASN A 41 8.76 -7.79 4.89
CA ASN A 41 8.55 -8.70 6.01
C ASN A 41 7.46 -9.74 5.71
N TYR A 42 6.33 -9.30 5.14
CA TYR A 42 5.26 -10.19 4.69
C TYR A 42 5.75 -11.19 3.64
N LEU A 43 6.57 -10.76 2.68
CA LEU A 43 7.14 -11.65 1.67
C LEU A 43 8.09 -12.69 2.27
N ILE A 44 8.88 -12.33 3.29
CA ILE A 44 9.75 -13.27 4.01
C ILE A 44 8.89 -14.33 4.69
N GLN A 45 7.87 -13.93 5.44
CA GLN A 45 6.95 -14.85 6.12
C GLN A 45 6.21 -15.76 5.14
N LEU A 46 5.79 -15.21 4.00
CA LEU A 46 5.10 -15.97 2.96
C LEU A 46 6.01 -17.03 2.34
N LYS A 47 7.28 -16.70 2.06
CA LYS A 47 8.26 -17.68 1.56
C LYS A 47 8.51 -18.80 2.56
N GLN A 48 8.64 -18.45 3.84
CA GLN A 48 8.79 -19.44 4.93
C GLN A 48 7.57 -20.36 5.00
N LEU A 49 6.36 -19.82 4.91
CA LEU A 49 5.12 -20.61 4.93
C LEU A 49 5.05 -21.59 3.74
N LEU A 50 5.55 -21.17 2.58
CA LEU A 50 5.55 -21.95 1.35
C LEU A 50 6.77 -22.88 1.21
N ASN A 51 7.68 -22.90 2.19
CA ASN A 51 8.97 -23.61 2.15
C ASN A 51 9.77 -23.32 0.87
N LEU A 52 9.74 -22.08 0.40
CA LEU A 52 10.53 -21.62 -0.74
C LEU A 52 11.88 -21.12 -0.22
N GLU A 53 12.87 -22.01 -0.17
CA GLU A 53 14.28 -21.71 0.11
C GLU A 53 15.10 -21.55 -1.17
#